data_AF-A0A345HB23-F1
#
_entry.id   AF-A0A345HB23-F1
#
_cell.length_a   1.000
_cell.length_b   1.000
_cell.length_c   1.000
_cell.angle_alpha   90.00
_cell.angle_beta   90.00
_cell.angle_gamma   90.00
#
_symmetry.space_group_name_H-M   'P 1'
#
loop_
_entity.id
_entity.type
_entity.pdbx_description
1 polymer ?
#
loop_
_entity_poly.entity_id
_entity_poly.type
_entity_poly.pdbx_seq_one_letter_code
_entity_poly.pdbx_strand_id
1 'polypeptide(L)'
;MKLSLTALVILFSTHINAQFYNGSITLNDGKKLTGLIEFNYDNGINYKKSENADFSAISSDKIKSVQANINDTNESFVFLDAPFSLTRIDEPQNIKKRLFRIMSQGKVTLLEYTPSTALVLLYSTEITVLYLQKTDAEMPKMYAYIQRGAVIGARYKRRGFKEFATEYFSDCPTLVEKINNKDFKAKHAIEVIDYYNNSCN
;
A
#
# COMPACT_ATOMS: atom_id res chain seq x y z
N MET A 1 -8.43 46.14 -42.22
CA MET A 1 -7.53 46.22 -41.06
C MET A 1 -7.37 44.83 -40.50
N LYS A 2 -6.13 44.35 -40.37
CA LYS A 2 -5.80 42.95 -40.08
C LYS A 2 -6.13 42.60 -38.62
N LEU A 3 -6.89 41.53 -38.44
CA LEU A 3 -7.11 40.83 -37.18
C LEU A 3 -5.75 40.33 -36.67
N SER A 4 -5.28 40.82 -35.52
CA SER A 4 -4.15 40.21 -34.82
C SER A 4 -4.71 39.45 -33.61
N LEU A 5 -5.01 38.17 -33.82
CA LEU A 5 -5.38 37.22 -32.78
C LEU A 5 -4.07 36.73 -32.12
N THR A 6 -3.62 37.41 -31.06
CA THR A 6 -2.46 36.96 -30.30
C THR A 6 -2.90 35.83 -29.37
N ALA A 7 -2.57 34.59 -29.74
CA ALA A 7 -2.77 33.41 -28.91
C ALA A 7 -1.80 33.47 -27.70
N LEU A 8 -2.34 33.71 -26.51
CA LEU A 8 -1.62 33.60 -25.25
C LEU A 8 -1.56 32.11 -24.85
N VAL A 9 -0.49 31.42 -25.27
CA VAL A 9 -0.19 30.06 -24.82
C VAL A 9 0.27 30.13 -23.37
N ILE A 10 -0.64 29.85 -22.44
CA ILE A 10 -0.28 29.68 -21.02
C ILE A 10 0.42 28.32 -20.91
N LEU A 11 1.75 28.36 -20.88
CA LEU A 11 2.59 27.26 -20.42
C LEU A 11 2.33 27.07 -18.92
N PHE A 12 1.29 26.31 -18.57
CA PHE A 12 1.21 25.71 -17.25
C PHE A 12 2.31 24.65 -17.18
N SER A 13 3.49 25.03 -16.68
CA SER A 13 4.47 24.08 -16.18
C SER A 13 3.81 23.34 -15.02
N THR A 14 3.18 22.20 -15.32
CA THR A 14 2.77 21.24 -14.33
C THR A 14 4.04 20.69 -13.69
N HIS A 15 4.50 21.37 -12.64
CA HIS A 15 5.49 20.84 -11.73
C HIS A 15 4.84 19.64 -11.03
N ILE A 16 4.96 18.46 -11.65
CA ILE A 16 4.73 17.19 -10.99
C ILE A 16 5.88 17.06 -10.00
N ASN A 17 5.75 17.71 -8.84
CA ASN A 17 6.74 17.65 -7.80
C ASN A 17 6.67 16.26 -7.18
N ALA A 18 7.67 15.44 -7.47
CA ALA A 18 8.07 14.36 -6.59
C ALA A 18 8.20 14.89 -5.16
N GLN A 19 7.35 14.41 -4.24
CA GLN A 19 7.35 14.89 -2.86
C GLN A 19 8.33 14.09 -2.02
N PHE A 20 9.30 14.79 -1.44
CA PHE A 20 10.21 14.24 -0.44
C PHE A 20 9.64 14.42 0.96
N TYR A 21 9.81 13.42 1.81
CA TYR A 21 9.39 13.41 3.22
C TYR A 21 10.62 13.27 4.12
N ASN A 22 10.59 13.89 5.30
CA ASN A 22 11.59 13.58 6.33
C ASN A 22 11.41 12.14 6.80
N GLY A 23 12.50 11.37 6.90
CA GLY A 23 12.39 9.96 7.26
C GLY A 23 13.71 9.28 7.56
N SER A 24 13.62 7.97 7.81
CA SER A 24 14.78 7.11 7.96
C SER A 24 14.58 5.75 7.30
N ILE A 25 15.67 5.21 6.76
CA ILE A 25 15.73 3.92 6.09
C ILE A 25 16.64 3.03 6.93
N THR A 26 16.14 1.87 7.33
CA THR A 26 16.95 0.81 7.95
C THR A 26 17.27 -0.21 6.86
N LEU A 27 18.56 -0.45 6.62
CA LEU A 27 19.03 -1.44 5.65
C LEU A 27 19.09 -2.84 6.28
N ASN A 28 19.23 -3.87 5.44
CA ASN A 28 19.31 -5.26 5.87
C ASN A 28 20.53 -5.58 6.74
N ASP A 29 21.63 -4.82 6.57
CA ASP A 29 22.83 -4.90 7.41
C ASP A 29 22.68 -4.16 8.76
N GLY A 30 21.52 -3.55 9.02
CA GLY A 30 21.23 -2.76 10.22
C GLY A 30 21.66 -1.29 10.13
N LYS A 31 22.34 -0.86 9.07
CA LYS A 31 22.70 0.55 8.87
C LYS A 31 21.43 1.40 8.74
N LYS A 32 21.41 2.52 9.47
CA LYS A 32 20.32 3.50 9.42
C LYS A 32 20.76 4.75 8.66
N LEU A 33 19.94 5.18 7.69
CA LEU A 33 20.09 6.44 6.96
C LEU A 33 18.95 7.36 7.36
N THR A 34 19.25 8.61 7.70
CA THR A 34 18.25 9.63 8.04
C THR A 34 18.36 10.78 7.04
N GLY A 35 17.23 11.33 6.59
CA GLY A 35 17.21 12.42 5.61
C GLY A 35 15.85 12.53 4.93
N LEU A 36 15.86 13.00 3.70
CA LEU A 36 14.68 13.13 2.85
C LEU A 36 14.50 11.87 2.00
N ILE A 37 13.28 11.37 1.93
CA ILE A 37 12.92 10.15 1.19
C ILE A 37 11.75 10.41 0.24
N GLU A 38 11.83 9.84 -0.95
CA GLU A 38 10.75 9.80 -1.92
C GLU A 38 10.46 8.32 -2.23
N PHE A 39 9.18 7.96 -2.19
CA PHE A 39 8.73 6.58 -2.35
C PHE A 39 8.70 6.15 -3.82
N ASN A 40 9.39 5.05 -4.11
CA ASN A 40 9.21 4.31 -5.35
C ASN A 40 8.66 2.91 -5.02
N TYR A 41 7.33 2.81 -5.00
CA TYR A 41 6.60 1.67 -4.44
C TYR A 41 7.01 0.29 -4.97
N ASP A 42 7.59 0.20 -6.16
CA ASP A 42 8.00 -1.07 -6.77
C ASP A 42 9.52 -1.26 -6.84
N ASN A 43 10.34 -0.21 -6.75
CA ASN A 43 11.78 -0.30 -7.02
C ASN A 43 12.69 0.04 -5.83
N GLY A 44 12.20 0.77 -4.83
CA GLY A 44 13.02 1.20 -3.69
C GLY A 44 12.68 2.59 -3.19
N ILE A 45 13.69 3.31 -2.71
CA ILE A 45 13.55 4.65 -2.15
C ILE A 45 14.60 5.57 -2.75
N ASN A 46 14.19 6.75 -3.21
CA ASN A 46 15.12 7.83 -3.51
C ASN A 46 15.46 8.57 -2.20
N TYR A 47 16.74 8.70 -1.89
CA TYR A 47 17.23 9.25 -0.61
C TYR A 47 18.12 10.47 -0.85
N LYS A 48 17.89 11.56 -0.10
CA LYS A 48 18.77 12.73 -0.03
C LYS A 48 19.17 12.97 1.43
N LYS A 49 20.45 13.26 1.68
CA LYS A 49 20.94 13.59 3.03
C LYS A 49 20.39 14.94 3.53
N SER A 50 20.15 15.88 2.63
CA SER A 50 19.58 17.21 2.89
C SER A 50 18.91 17.74 1.62
N GLU A 51 18.22 18.88 1.72
CA GLU A 51 17.49 19.50 0.58
C GLU A 51 18.40 19.77 -0.64
N ASN A 52 19.63 20.19 -0.39
CA ASN A 52 20.60 20.56 -1.44
C ASN A 52 21.52 19.41 -1.86
N ALA A 53 21.43 18.24 -1.22
CA ALA A 53 22.23 17.08 -1.61
C ALA A 53 21.65 16.41 -2.85
N ASP A 54 22.49 15.76 -3.66
CA ASP A 54 22.01 14.89 -4.73
C ASP A 54 21.26 13.68 -4.16
N PHE A 55 20.28 13.16 -4.93
CA PHE A 55 19.57 11.96 -4.54
C PHE A 55 20.37 10.70 -4.92
N SER A 56 20.19 9.66 -4.11
CA SER A 56 20.69 8.32 -4.38
C SER A 56 19.53 7.34 -4.33
N ALA A 57 19.39 6.50 -5.36
CA ALA A 57 18.39 5.46 -5.39
C ALA A 57 18.88 4.25 -4.58
N ILE A 58 18.08 3.84 -3.60
CA ILE A 58 18.34 2.65 -2.78
C ILE A 58 17.35 1.58 -3.22
N SER A 59 17.88 0.49 -3.78
CA SER A 59 17.09 -0.67 -4.21
C SER A 59 16.29 -1.27 -3.05
N SER A 60 15.06 -1.67 -3.33
CA SER A 60 14.16 -2.36 -2.38
C SER A 60 14.79 -3.60 -1.74
N ASP A 61 15.70 -4.30 -2.44
CA ASP A 61 16.39 -5.50 -1.93
C ASP A 61 17.36 -5.23 -0.78
N LYS A 62 17.75 -3.98 -0.58
CA LYS A 62 18.66 -3.58 0.50
C LYS A 62 17.94 -3.03 1.72
N ILE A 63 16.63 -2.77 1.61
CA ILE A 63 15.84 -2.05 2.61
C ILE A 63 15.10 -3.05 3.49
N LYS A 64 15.28 -2.92 4.80
CA LYS A 64 14.56 -3.67 5.82
C LYS A 64 13.27 -2.97 6.21
N SER A 65 13.33 -1.67 6.48
CA SER A 65 12.17 -0.86 6.87
C SER A 65 12.39 0.62 6.60
N VAL A 66 11.30 1.37 6.51
CA VAL A 66 11.30 2.83 6.33
C VAL A 66 10.36 3.47 7.34
N GLN A 67 10.74 4.63 7.88
CA GLN A 67 9.86 5.51 8.63
C GLN A 67 9.83 6.88 7.94
N ALA A 68 8.65 7.47 7.81
CA ALA A 68 8.47 8.76 7.15
C ALA A 68 7.51 9.64 7.93
N ASN A 69 7.77 10.95 7.98
CA ASN A 69 6.81 11.92 8.46
C ASN A 69 5.97 12.43 7.28
N ILE A 70 4.69 12.07 7.26
CA ILE A 70 3.72 12.41 6.22
C ILE A 70 2.54 13.10 6.90
N ASN A 71 2.26 14.35 6.54
CA ASN A 71 1.18 15.14 7.13
C ASN A 71 1.20 15.11 8.67
N ASP A 72 2.35 15.42 9.27
CA ASP A 72 2.60 15.43 10.71
C ASP A 72 2.44 14.06 11.42
N THR A 73 2.31 12.98 10.66
CA THR A 73 2.19 11.62 11.19
C THR A 73 3.43 10.79 10.85
N ASN A 74 3.96 10.06 11.83
CA ASN A 74 5.08 9.14 11.60
C ASN A 74 4.54 7.79 11.13
N GLU A 75 4.76 7.52 9.84
CA GLU A 75 4.31 6.34 9.13
C GLU A 75 5.43 5.32 9.01
N SER A 76 5.09 4.03 9.14
CA SER A 76 6.03 2.91 9.01
C SER A 76 5.77 2.12 7.75
N PHE A 77 6.84 1.68 7.08
CA PHE A 77 6.77 0.93 5.83
C PHE A 77 7.74 -0.24 5.79
N VAL A 78 7.41 -1.23 4.96
CA VAL A 78 8.21 -2.43 4.73
C VAL A 78 8.16 -2.84 3.26
N PHE A 79 9.26 -3.37 2.73
CA PHE A 79 9.27 -4.01 1.43
C PHE A 79 9.02 -5.52 1.57
N LEU A 80 7.99 -6.03 0.89
CA LEU A 80 7.63 -7.44 0.92
C LEU A 80 7.33 -7.95 -0.49
N ASP A 81 7.66 -9.22 -0.74
CA ASP A 81 7.24 -9.89 -1.96
C ASP A 81 5.73 -10.14 -1.91
N ALA A 82 5.01 -9.63 -2.91
CA ALA A 82 3.57 -9.70 -2.93
C ALA A 82 2.97 -9.87 -4.34
N PRO A 83 1.95 -10.72 -4.47
CA PRO A 83 1.18 -10.84 -5.69
C PRO A 83 0.29 -9.60 -5.87
N PHE A 84 0.17 -9.07 -7.09
CA PHE A 84 -0.78 -7.99 -7.40
C PHE A 84 -1.52 -8.29 -8.71
N SER A 85 -2.85 -8.29 -8.65
CA SER A 85 -3.73 -8.39 -9.81
C SER A 85 -5.11 -7.80 -9.48
N LEU A 86 -5.51 -6.78 -10.24
CA LEU A 86 -6.85 -6.18 -10.12
C LEU A 86 -7.89 -6.84 -11.05
N THR A 87 -7.44 -7.47 -12.13
CA THR A 87 -8.31 -7.91 -13.24
C THR A 87 -8.17 -9.36 -13.64
N ARG A 88 -7.06 -10.04 -13.28
CA ARG A 88 -6.75 -11.37 -13.78
C ARG A 88 -6.62 -12.36 -12.64
N ILE A 89 -7.72 -13.04 -12.37
CA ILE A 89 -7.85 -14.00 -11.26
C ILE A 89 -7.05 -15.29 -11.51
N ASP A 90 -6.76 -15.58 -12.79
CA ASP A 90 -6.23 -16.87 -13.24
C ASP A 90 -4.81 -16.79 -13.85
N GLU A 91 -4.20 -15.61 -13.94
CA GLU A 91 -2.81 -15.48 -14.40
C GLU A 91 -1.81 -15.72 -13.25
N PRO A 92 -0.60 -16.23 -13.54
CA PRO A 92 0.46 -16.31 -12.55
C PRO A 92 0.68 -14.91 -11.98
N GLN A 93 0.32 -14.75 -10.70
CA GLN A 93 0.43 -13.48 -10.01
C GLN A 93 1.88 -13.01 -10.13
N ASN A 94 2.09 -11.81 -10.68
CA ASN A 94 3.43 -11.25 -10.78
C ASN A 94 3.89 -10.85 -9.38
N ILE A 95 4.59 -11.78 -8.71
CA ILE A 95 5.20 -11.56 -7.41
C ILE A 95 6.35 -10.58 -7.64
N LYS A 96 6.27 -9.43 -6.99
CA LYS A 96 7.38 -8.48 -6.92
C LYS A 96 7.47 -7.95 -5.50
N LYS A 97 8.65 -7.47 -5.14
CA LYS A 97 8.88 -6.70 -3.93
C LYS A 97 8.17 -5.35 -4.02
N ARG A 98 7.32 -5.04 -3.05
CA ARG A 98 6.48 -3.83 -2.99
C ARG A 98 6.61 -3.14 -1.65
N LEU A 99 6.54 -1.82 -1.68
CA LEU A 99 6.47 -1.01 -0.47
C LEU A 99 5.05 -1.00 0.07
N PHE A 100 4.91 -1.46 1.31
CA PHE A 100 3.67 -1.41 2.06
C PHE A 100 3.79 -0.41 3.20
N ARG A 101 2.76 0.43 3.37
CA ARG A 101 2.54 1.12 4.63
C ARG A 101 1.92 0.15 5.64
N ILE A 102 2.43 0.15 6.86
CA ILE A 102 1.90 -0.67 7.95
C ILE A 102 0.77 0.13 8.61
N MET A 103 -0.48 -0.28 8.41
CA MET A 103 -1.65 0.39 8.99
C MET A 103 -1.92 -0.05 10.43
N SER A 104 -1.78 -1.34 10.70
CA SER A 104 -1.87 -1.91 12.04
C SER A 104 -1.03 -3.18 12.15
N GLN A 105 -0.50 -3.44 13.34
CA GLN A 105 0.37 -4.57 13.61
C GLN A 105 -0.12 -5.33 14.85
N GLY A 106 -0.19 -6.66 14.73
CA GLY A 106 -0.64 -7.57 15.77
C GLY A 106 -0.39 -9.01 15.34
N LYS A 107 -1.33 -9.92 15.64
CA LYS A 107 -1.30 -11.30 15.11
C LYS A 107 -1.43 -11.32 13.59
N VAL A 108 -2.18 -10.37 13.06
CA VAL A 108 -2.24 -10.04 11.64
C VAL A 108 -1.83 -8.58 11.45
N THR A 109 -0.91 -8.35 10.51
CA THR A 109 -0.54 -7.01 10.05
C THR A 109 -1.45 -6.61 8.89
N LEU A 110 -2.09 -5.45 9.00
CA LEU A 110 -2.79 -4.80 7.89
C LEU A 110 -1.80 -3.90 7.15
N LEU A 111 -1.67 -4.17 5.86
CA LEU A 111 -0.72 -3.51 4.97
C LEU A 111 -1.49 -2.76 3.87
N GLU A 112 -1.06 -1.54 3.60
CA GLU A 112 -1.58 -0.68 2.55
C GLU A 112 -0.55 -0.57 1.41
N TYR A 113 -1.00 -0.84 0.18
CA TYR A 113 -0.21 -0.69 -1.04
C TYR A 113 -0.90 0.25 -2.01
N THR A 114 -0.19 1.31 -2.40
CA THR A 114 -0.61 2.23 -3.44
C THR A 114 0.12 1.87 -4.74
N PRO A 115 -0.56 1.30 -5.75
CA PRO A 115 0.06 0.98 -7.02
C PRO A 115 0.57 2.26 -7.71
N SER A 116 1.62 2.11 -8.51
CA SER A 116 2.21 3.22 -9.26
C SER A 116 1.19 3.94 -10.17
N THR A 117 1.45 5.22 -10.42
CA THR A 117 0.59 6.13 -11.20
C THR A 117 0.24 5.60 -12.59
N ALA A 118 1.11 4.83 -13.24
CA ALA A 118 0.82 4.19 -14.53
C ALA A 118 -0.38 3.23 -14.46
N LEU A 119 -0.53 2.51 -13.33
CA LEU A 119 -1.69 1.64 -13.08
C LEU A 119 -2.94 2.48 -12.76
N VAL A 120 -2.81 3.54 -11.96
CA VAL A 120 -3.92 4.46 -11.65
C VAL A 120 -4.49 5.10 -12.93
N LEU A 121 -3.64 5.48 -13.87
CA LEU A 121 -4.03 6.06 -15.17
C LEU A 121 -4.91 5.11 -16.00
N LEU A 122 -4.70 3.80 -15.92
CA LEU A 122 -5.53 2.82 -16.61
C LEU A 122 -6.94 2.68 -16.00
N TYR A 123 -7.08 2.90 -14.69
CA TYR A 123 -8.36 2.77 -13.99
C TYR A 123 -9.08 4.10 -13.75
N SER A 124 -8.47 5.23 -14.12
CA SER A 124 -9.02 6.60 -13.96
C SER A 124 -9.46 6.94 -12.52
N THR A 125 -8.97 6.21 -11.52
CA THR A 125 -9.32 6.37 -10.12
C THR A 125 -8.17 5.95 -9.22
N GLU A 126 -7.95 6.69 -8.13
CA GLU A 126 -7.10 6.26 -7.03
C GLU A 126 -7.61 4.93 -6.47
N ILE A 127 -6.73 3.94 -6.44
CA ILE A 127 -6.98 2.61 -5.89
C ILE A 127 -5.89 2.35 -4.86
N THR A 128 -6.30 2.03 -3.65
CA THR A 128 -5.41 1.54 -2.59
C THR A 128 -5.73 0.08 -2.34
N VAL A 129 -4.74 -0.78 -2.22
CA VAL A 129 -4.96 -2.21 -1.97
C VAL A 129 -4.54 -2.57 -0.57
N LEU A 130 -5.43 -3.27 0.13
CA LEU A 130 -5.23 -3.77 1.48
C LEU A 130 -4.81 -5.23 1.44
N TYR A 131 -3.74 -5.53 2.17
CA TYR A 131 -3.18 -6.87 2.34
C TYR A 131 -3.15 -7.27 3.80
N LEU A 132 -3.22 -8.57 4.05
CA LEU A 132 -3.07 -9.17 5.37
C LEU A 132 -1.85 -10.07 5.42
N GLN A 133 -1.10 -9.99 6.50
CA GLN A 133 0.02 -10.89 6.77
C GLN A 133 -0.05 -11.39 8.22
N LYS A 134 -0.25 -12.71 8.40
CA LYS A 134 -0.02 -13.36 9.70
C LYS A 134 1.49 -13.41 9.99
N THR A 135 1.87 -13.46 11.26
CA THR A 135 3.27 -13.49 11.71
C THR A 135 4.08 -14.68 11.17
N ASP A 136 3.42 -15.80 10.89
CA ASP A 136 3.99 -17.04 10.35
C ASP A 136 3.81 -17.17 8.83
N ALA A 137 3.17 -16.20 8.18
CA ALA A 137 2.89 -16.27 6.75
C ALA A 137 4.10 -15.83 5.92
N GLU A 138 4.46 -16.67 4.94
CA GLU A 138 5.53 -16.40 3.98
C GLU A 138 5.29 -15.14 3.14
N MET A 139 4.01 -14.86 2.79
CA MET A 139 3.65 -13.70 1.98
C MET A 139 2.32 -13.05 2.40
N PRO A 140 2.18 -11.72 2.22
CA PRO A 140 0.92 -11.03 2.39
C PRO A 140 -0.13 -11.45 1.35
N LYS A 141 -1.40 -11.51 1.76
CA LYS A 141 -2.54 -11.86 0.88
C LYS A 141 -3.43 -10.65 0.67
N MET A 142 -3.80 -10.39 -0.59
CA MET A 142 -4.75 -9.33 -0.93
C MET A 142 -6.11 -9.61 -0.30
N TYR A 143 -6.70 -8.60 0.33
CA TYR A 143 -7.87 -8.73 1.19
C TYR A 143 -9.02 -7.81 0.76
N ALA A 144 -8.71 -6.55 0.51
CA ALA A 144 -9.67 -5.54 0.06
C ALA A 144 -8.97 -4.47 -0.76
N TYR A 145 -9.73 -3.56 -1.35
CA TYR A 145 -9.21 -2.35 -1.97
C TYR A 145 -10.13 -1.17 -1.69
N ILE A 146 -9.55 0.02 -1.60
CA ILE A 146 -10.26 1.28 -1.45
C ILE A 146 -10.27 1.94 -2.82
N GLN A 147 -11.45 2.22 -3.34
CA GLN A 147 -11.64 2.93 -4.60
C GLN A 147 -12.61 4.07 -4.38
N ARG A 148 -12.19 5.31 -4.66
CA ARG A 148 -13.00 6.52 -4.42
C ARG A 148 -13.54 6.61 -2.97
N GLY A 149 -12.72 6.24 -1.98
CA GLY A 149 -13.08 6.24 -0.56
C GLY A 149 -13.98 5.08 -0.11
N ALA A 150 -14.43 4.21 -1.02
CA ALA A 150 -15.22 3.03 -0.66
C ALA A 150 -14.33 1.79 -0.55
N VAL A 151 -14.46 1.06 0.56
CA VAL A 151 -13.78 -0.23 0.75
C VAL A 151 -14.59 -1.33 0.05
N ILE A 152 -13.92 -2.05 -0.86
CA ILE A 152 -14.48 -3.12 -1.67
C ILE A 152 -13.69 -4.41 -1.41
N GLY A 153 -14.40 -5.53 -1.31
CA GLY A 153 -13.77 -6.83 -1.05
C GLY A 153 -12.98 -7.31 -2.26
N ALA A 154 -11.74 -7.75 -2.06
CA ALA A 154 -10.96 -8.32 -3.13
C ALA A 154 -11.55 -9.67 -3.56
N ARG A 155 -11.51 -9.97 -4.87
CA ARG A 155 -11.80 -11.31 -5.38
C ARG A 155 -10.52 -12.14 -5.44
N TYR A 156 -9.99 -12.50 -4.29
CA TYR A 156 -8.76 -13.30 -4.22
C TYR A 156 -9.05 -14.75 -4.62
N LYS A 157 -8.43 -15.23 -5.72
CA LYS A 157 -8.64 -16.60 -6.26
C LYS A 157 -10.12 -16.97 -6.46
N ARG A 158 -10.91 -16.05 -7.02
CA ARG A 158 -12.37 -16.17 -7.25
C ARG A 158 -13.22 -16.22 -5.97
N ARG A 159 -12.62 -16.06 -4.79
CA ARG A 159 -13.34 -16.04 -3.52
C ARG A 159 -13.78 -14.63 -3.17
N GLY A 160 -15.04 -14.49 -2.75
CA GLY A 160 -15.55 -13.23 -2.22
C GLY A 160 -14.99 -12.92 -0.83
N PHE A 161 -15.25 -11.71 -0.33
CA PHE A 161 -14.83 -11.28 1.02
C PHE A 161 -15.21 -12.29 2.10
N LYS A 162 -16.47 -12.74 2.13
CA LYS A 162 -16.98 -13.67 3.15
C LYS A 162 -16.19 -14.98 3.14
N GLU A 163 -16.05 -15.60 1.98
CA GLU A 163 -15.34 -16.88 1.80
C GLU A 163 -13.87 -16.76 2.20
N PHE A 164 -13.19 -15.71 1.73
CA PHE A 164 -11.79 -15.46 2.08
C PHE A 164 -11.62 -15.22 3.58
N ALA A 165 -12.42 -14.33 4.17
CA ALA A 165 -12.26 -13.93 5.56
C ALA A 165 -12.59 -15.07 6.53
N THR A 166 -13.64 -15.85 6.27
CA THR A 166 -13.99 -17.02 7.08
C THR A 166 -12.87 -18.07 7.07
N GLU A 167 -12.21 -18.30 5.93
CA GLU A 167 -11.07 -19.21 5.85
C GLU A 167 -9.83 -18.64 6.57
N TYR A 168 -9.49 -17.38 6.26
CA TYR A 168 -8.28 -16.73 6.78
C TYR A 168 -8.30 -16.58 8.31
N PHE A 169 -9.47 -16.33 8.88
CA PHE A 169 -9.70 -16.18 10.32
C PHE A 169 -10.41 -17.40 10.95
N SER A 170 -10.27 -18.57 10.35
CA SER A 170 -10.89 -19.82 10.86
C SER A 170 -10.47 -20.19 12.29
N ASP A 171 -9.33 -19.66 12.74
CA ASP A 171 -8.81 -19.74 14.11
C ASP A 171 -9.55 -18.83 15.12
N CYS A 172 -10.45 -17.96 14.67
CA CYS A 172 -11.27 -17.11 15.54
C CYS A 172 -12.79 -17.32 15.30
N PRO A 173 -13.42 -18.29 15.99
CA PRO A 173 -14.83 -18.63 15.77
C PRO A 173 -15.79 -17.46 15.94
N THR A 174 -15.55 -16.58 16.91
CA THR A 174 -16.39 -15.40 17.20
C THR A 174 -16.37 -14.38 16.05
N LEU A 175 -15.21 -14.18 15.43
CA LEU A 175 -15.09 -13.32 14.25
C LEU A 175 -15.76 -13.97 13.03
N VAL A 176 -15.54 -15.27 12.84
CA VAL A 176 -16.16 -16.05 11.76
C VAL A 176 -17.69 -15.99 11.84
N GLU A 177 -18.26 -16.08 13.04
CA GLU A 177 -19.70 -15.93 13.25
C GLU A 177 -20.21 -14.55 12.81
N LYS A 178 -19.54 -13.47 13.21
CA LYS A 178 -19.89 -12.09 12.79
C LYS A 178 -19.82 -11.90 11.28
N ILE A 179 -18.82 -12.48 10.61
CA ILE A 179 -18.71 -12.49 9.15
C ILE A 179 -19.87 -13.27 8.53
N ASN A 180 -20.19 -14.45 9.09
CA ASN A 180 -21.27 -15.31 8.59
C ASN A 180 -22.64 -14.65 8.69
N ASN A 181 -22.91 -13.97 9.81
CA ASN A 181 -24.13 -13.23 10.10
C ASN A 181 -24.23 -11.88 9.36
N LYS A 182 -23.17 -11.48 8.63
CA LYS A 182 -23.06 -10.22 7.88
C LYS A 182 -22.97 -8.97 8.77
N ASP A 183 -22.63 -9.13 10.05
CA ASP A 183 -22.24 -8.01 10.93
C ASP A 183 -20.95 -7.37 10.39
N PHE A 184 -20.01 -8.21 9.97
CA PHE A 184 -18.83 -7.80 9.22
C PHE A 184 -18.98 -8.08 7.72
N LYS A 185 -18.79 -7.03 6.92
CA LYS A 185 -18.84 -7.03 5.45
C LYS A 185 -17.53 -6.44 4.93
N ALA A 186 -17.32 -6.48 3.61
CA ALA A 186 -16.14 -5.90 2.98
C ALA A 186 -15.88 -4.44 3.38
N LYS A 187 -16.94 -3.62 3.56
CA LYS A 187 -16.79 -2.24 4.01
C LYS A 187 -16.19 -2.08 5.41
N HIS A 188 -16.26 -3.12 6.23
CA HIS A 188 -15.70 -3.19 7.58
C HIS A 188 -14.32 -3.88 7.57
N ALA A 189 -13.63 -3.95 6.43
CA ALA A 189 -12.38 -4.70 6.29
C ALA A 189 -11.34 -4.32 7.35
N ILE A 190 -11.19 -3.02 7.65
CA ILE A 190 -10.25 -2.50 8.65
C ILE A 190 -10.69 -2.92 10.07
N GLU A 191 -11.96 -2.69 10.42
CA GLU A 191 -12.54 -3.06 11.73
C GLU A 191 -12.42 -4.56 12.03
N VAL A 192 -12.51 -5.41 11.01
CA VAL A 192 -12.30 -6.86 11.14
C VAL A 192 -10.89 -7.18 11.64
N ILE A 193 -9.88 -6.45 11.20
CA ILE A 193 -8.50 -6.65 11.64
C ILE A 193 -8.30 -6.17 13.06
N ASP A 194 -8.90 -5.03 13.40
CA ASP A 194 -8.87 -4.51 14.76
C ASP A 194 -9.56 -5.47 15.72
N TYR A 195 -10.71 -6.03 15.33
CA TYR A 195 -11.38 -7.07 16.11
C TYR A 195 -10.49 -8.30 16.28
N TYR A 196 -9.90 -8.81 15.19
CA TYR A 196 -9.05 -10.00 15.25
C TYR A 196 -7.85 -9.79 16.19
N ASN A 197 -7.13 -8.69 16.03
CA ASN A 197 -5.92 -8.42 16.81
C ASN A 197 -6.20 -8.17 18.30
N ASN A 198 -7.40 -7.68 18.66
CA ASN A 198 -7.74 -7.34 20.04
C ASN A 198 -8.61 -8.38 20.76
N SER A 199 -9.38 -9.18 20.03
CA SER A 199 -10.40 -10.08 20.62
C SER A 199 -10.19 -11.56 20.30
N CYS A 200 -9.30 -11.91 19.38
CA CYS A 200 -8.99 -13.30 19.06
C CYS A 200 -7.69 -13.73 19.75
N ASN A 201 -7.66 -14.95 20.30
CA ASN A 201 -6.50 -15.57 20.98
C ASN A 201 -5.54 -16.22 19.99
#